data_AF-A0A6C0CLG2-F1
#
_entry.id   AF-A0A6C0CLG2-F1
#
_cell.length_a   1.000
_cell.length_b   1.000
_cell.length_c   1.000
_cell.angle_alpha   90.00
_cell.angle_beta   90.00
_cell.angle_gamma   90.00
#
_symmetry.space_group_name_H-M   'P 1'
#
loop_
_entity.id
_entity.type
_entity.pdbx_description
1 polymer ?
#
loop_
_entity_poly.entity_id
_entity_poly.type
_entity_poly.pdbx_seq_one_letter_code
_entity_poly.pdbx_strand_id
1 'polypeptide(L)'
;MDPTAKRSSKKGSKRGSRKVDLTRPKVAWIHAILDGIDKDMRISKRAVYAVVDLCHNMASNICVEAAKITHSLKKKTVGMGEVLTACKTGLPMLLLKTVEAHAFAAVQRCEDMNLNVHQEKIGLIFGVGQSRNLLKSKSNFKVATTALVFLAAMQEAICRLFLIKAVERSKDMRMVTVKLDQAAFVGKRDEEFSKFWNSSA
;
A
#
# COMPACT_ATOMS: atom_id res chain seq x y z
N MET A 1 -29.93 -45.63 32.66
CA MET A 1 -29.63 -44.46 33.51
C MET A 1 -28.11 -44.27 33.54
N ASP A 2 -27.59 -43.28 32.83
CA ASP A 2 -26.37 -42.55 33.24
C ASP A 2 -26.70 -41.71 34.50
N PRO A 3 -25.76 -41.12 35.29
CA PRO A 3 -24.37 -40.72 34.96
C PRO A 3 -23.29 -40.86 36.08
N THR A 4 -21.98 -40.71 35.77
CA THR A 4 -21.00 -39.77 36.41
C THR A 4 -19.52 -39.91 35.95
N ALA A 5 -19.05 -38.86 35.24
CA ALA A 5 -17.73 -38.16 35.20
C ALA A 5 -16.51 -38.72 36.00
N LYS A 6 -15.20 -38.57 35.65
CA LYS A 6 -14.37 -37.50 34.99
C LYS A 6 -12.90 -38.04 34.96
N ARG A 7 -12.03 -37.89 33.93
CA ARG A 7 -11.06 -36.80 33.65
C ARG A 7 -10.15 -37.24 32.47
N SER A 8 -10.35 -36.76 31.25
CA SER A 8 -9.59 -35.70 30.55
C SER A 8 -8.09 -35.50 30.87
N SER A 9 -7.22 -35.75 29.89
CA SER A 9 -6.03 -34.90 29.64
C SER A 9 -5.76 -34.77 28.14
N LYS A 10 -6.43 -33.79 27.53
CA LYS A 10 -6.26 -33.36 26.14
C LYS A 10 -4.97 -32.53 26.05
N LYS A 11 -3.93 -33.07 25.43
CA LYS A 11 -2.65 -32.37 25.17
C LYS A 11 -2.88 -31.34 24.05
N GLY A 12 -3.35 -30.15 24.44
CA GLY A 12 -3.53 -29.02 23.55
C GLY A 12 -2.18 -28.50 23.07
N SER A 13 -1.83 -28.82 21.83
CA SER A 13 -0.76 -28.14 21.09
C SER A 13 -1.12 -26.66 20.97
N LYS A 14 -0.47 -25.82 21.78
CA LYS A 14 -0.43 -24.36 21.60
C LYS A 14 0.18 -24.07 20.23
N ARG A 15 -0.66 -23.90 19.21
CA ARG A 15 -0.30 -23.21 17.96
C ARG A 15 0.12 -21.80 18.34
N GLY A 16 1.43 -21.60 18.53
CA GLY A 16 2.00 -20.28 18.66
C GLY A 16 1.60 -19.47 17.44
N SER A 17 0.82 -18.42 17.65
CA SER A 17 0.56 -17.41 16.66
C SER A 17 1.90 -16.78 16.28
N ARG A 18 2.52 -17.26 15.19
CA ARG A 18 3.56 -16.48 14.51
C ARG A 18 2.91 -15.14 14.20
N LYS A 19 3.31 -14.09 14.92
CA LYS A 19 3.04 -12.71 14.50
C LYS A 19 3.59 -12.62 13.07
N VAL A 20 2.69 -12.63 12.09
CA VAL A 20 3.06 -12.44 10.69
C VAL A 20 3.71 -11.07 10.66
N ASP A 21 5.00 -11.04 10.33
CA ASP A 21 5.70 -9.79 10.11
C ASP A 21 5.10 -9.13 8.86
N LEU A 22 4.10 -8.28 9.07
CA LEU A 22 3.37 -7.55 8.04
C LEU A 22 4.29 -6.63 7.23
N THR A 23 5.55 -6.45 7.63
CA THR A 23 6.56 -5.68 6.89
C THR A 23 7.21 -6.48 5.77
N ARG A 24 7.37 -7.81 5.91
CA ARG A 24 8.06 -8.66 4.92
C ARG A 24 7.44 -8.65 3.51
N PRO A 25 6.09 -8.73 3.35
CA PRO A 25 5.48 -8.65 2.02
C PRO A 25 5.71 -7.29 1.36
N LYS A 26 5.71 -6.21 2.16
CA LYS A 26 5.89 -4.85 1.66
C LYS A 26 7.32 -4.63 1.16
N VAL A 27 8.32 -5.20 1.84
CA VAL A 27 9.74 -5.17 1.40
C VAL A 27 9.90 -5.80 0.02
N ALA A 28 9.29 -6.97 -0.22
CA ALA A 28 9.38 -7.66 -1.52
C ALA A 28 8.81 -6.82 -2.66
N TRP A 29 7.73 -6.06 -2.42
CA TRP A 29 7.16 -5.16 -3.41
C TRP A 29 8.08 -4.02 -3.80
N ILE A 30 8.79 -3.43 -2.83
CA ILE A 30 9.77 -2.37 -3.11
C ILE A 30 10.87 -2.89 -4.05
N HIS A 31 11.37 -4.10 -3.80
CA HIS A 31 12.35 -4.73 -4.70
C HIS A 31 11.76 -5.01 -6.09
N ALA A 32 10.57 -5.60 -6.18
CA ALA A 32 9.94 -5.87 -7.48
C ALA A 32 9.67 -4.60 -8.31
N ILE A 33 9.30 -3.49 -7.66
CA ILE A 33 9.14 -2.20 -8.34
C ILE A 33 10.50 -1.64 -8.77
N LEU A 34 11.52 -1.73 -7.90
CA LEU A 34 12.87 -1.27 -8.22
C LEU A 34 13.44 -2.02 -9.44
N ASP A 35 13.30 -3.34 -9.48
CA ASP A 35 13.75 -4.17 -10.62
C ASP A 35 13.03 -3.79 -11.93
N GLY A 36 11.78 -3.30 -11.82
CA GLY A 36 11.02 -2.76 -12.94
C GLY A 36 11.39 -1.33 -13.34
N ILE A 37 12.20 -0.62 -12.55
CA ILE A 37 12.73 0.72 -12.85
C ILE A 37 14.17 0.61 -13.35
N ASP A 38 15.03 -0.07 -12.60
CA ASP A 38 16.45 -0.24 -12.90
C ASP A 38 16.97 -1.53 -12.24
N LYS A 39 17.29 -2.53 -13.07
CA LYS A 39 17.74 -3.87 -12.64
C LYS A 39 19.13 -3.87 -12.00
N ASP A 40 19.96 -2.88 -12.32
CA ASP A 40 21.33 -2.79 -11.80
C ASP A 40 21.37 -2.04 -10.47
N MET A 41 20.29 -1.34 -10.13
CA MET A 41 20.18 -0.55 -8.92
C MET A 41 19.80 -1.41 -7.71
N ARG A 42 20.52 -1.21 -6.59
CA ARG A 42 20.17 -1.83 -5.30
C ARG A 42 19.48 -0.83 -4.39
N ILE A 43 18.79 -1.30 -3.36
CA ILE A 43 18.22 -0.46 -2.31
C ILE A 43 18.61 -0.97 -0.93
N SER A 44 19.07 -0.06 -0.07
CA SER A 44 19.44 -0.40 1.30
C SER A 44 18.20 -0.76 2.13
N LYS A 45 18.35 -1.68 3.10
CA LYS A 45 17.25 -2.10 3.98
C LYS A 45 16.58 -0.91 4.70
N ARG A 46 17.36 0.08 5.15
CA ARG A 46 16.82 1.29 5.80
C ARG A 46 16.00 2.14 4.84
N ALA A 47 16.46 2.30 3.60
CA ALA A 47 15.69 2.99 2.57
C ALA A 47 14.38 2.26 2.25
N VAL A 48 14.40 0.92 2.16
CA VAL A 48 13.17 0.14 1.95
C VAL A 48 12.14 0.42 3.03
N TYR A 49 12.51 0.38 4.31
CA TYR A 49 11.55 0.66 5.39
C TYR A 49 11.00 2.09 5.30
N ALA A 50 11.84 3.08 5.00
CA ALA A 50 11.39 4.44 4.84
C ALA A 50 10.39 4.61 3.67
N VAL A 51 10.62 3.92 2.54
CA VAL A 51 9.68 3.89 1.40
C VAL A 51 8.37 3.20 1.79
N VAL A 52 8.44 2.07 2.49
CA VAL A 52 7.25 1.36 2.97
C VAL A 52 6.42 2.23 3.90
N ASP A 53 7.06 2.97 4.82
CA ASP A 53 6.38 3.87 5.75
C ASP A 53 5.76 5.05 5.02
N LEU A 54 6.46 5.64 4.05
CA LEU A 54 5.91 6.68 3.18
C LEU A 54 4.62 6.21 2.49
N CYS A 55 4.69 5.07 1.78
CA CYS A 55 3.53 4.52 1.08
C CYS A 55 2.39 4.15 2.05
N HIS A 56 2.71 3.69 3.25
CA HIS A 56 1.73 3.37 4.27
C HIS A 56 1.04 4.62 4.82
N ASN A 57 1.80 5.68 5.12
CA ASN A 57 1.29 6.94 5.66
C ASN A 57 0.35 7.62 4.65
N MET A 58 0.77 7.70 3.38
CA MET A 58 -0.05 8.25 2.30
C MET A 58 -1.36 7.48 2.15
N ALA A 59 -1.29 6.16 2.07
CA ALA A 59 -2.49 5.32 1.94
C ALA A 59 -3.38 5.38 3.19
N SER A 60 -2.80 5.44 4.39
CA SER A 60 -3.53 5.56 5.64
C SER A 60 -4.35 6.85 5.70
N ASN A 61 -3.75 7.99 5.32
CA ASN A 61 -4.44 9.28 5.27
C ASN A 61 -5.62 9.24 4.28
N ILE A 62 -5.40 8.67 3.09
CA ILE A 62 -6.45 8.51 2.08
C ILE A 62 -7.57 7.61 2.59
N CYS A 63 -7.26 6.52 3.30
CA CYS A 63 -8.29 5.64 3.87
C CYS A 63 -9.14 6.35 4.93
N VAL A 64 -8.53 7.20 5.76
CA VAL A 64 -9.24 8.00 6.77
C VAL A 64 -10.17 9.00 6.09
N GLU A 65 -9.68 9.73 5.10
CA GLU A 65 -10.51 10.69 4.36
C GLU A 65 -11.64 10.01 3.56
N ALA A 66 -11.36 8.88 2.90
CA ALA A 66 -12.38 8.11 2.20
C ALA A 66 -13.49 7.62 3.15
N ALA A 67 -13.13 7.22 4.37
CA ALA A 67 -14.10 6.84 5.40
C ALA A 67 -14.96 8.03 5.85
N LYS A 68 -14.36 9.22 6.06
CA LYS A 68 -15.09 10.45 6.38
C LYS A 68 -16.06 10.83 5.26
N ILE A 69 -15.61 10.79 4.01
CA ILE A 69 -16.45 11.06 2.83
C ILE A 69 -17.62 10.07 2.76
N THR A 70 -17.35 8.77 2.96
CA THR A 70 -18.39 7.73 2.98
C THR A 70 -19.44 7.99 4.05
N HIS A 71 -19.00 8.40 5.24
CA HIS A 71 -19.88 8.78 6.34
C HIS A 71 -20.75 10.00 5.99
N SER A 72 -20.14 11.06 5.46
CA SER A 72 -20.85 12.27 5.03
C SER A 72 -21.89 12.00 3.95
N LEU A 73 -21.60 11.07 3.04
CA LEU A 73 -22.51 10.62 1.98
C LEU A 73 -23.58 9.62 2.48
N LYS A 74 -23.59 9.28 3.78
CA LYS A 74 -24.51 8.29 4.40
C LYS A 74 -24.48 6.92 3.71
N LYS A 75 -23.36 6.56 3.09
CA LYS A 75 -23.17 5.25 2.44
C LYS A 75 -22.69 4.22 3.47
N LYS A 76 -23.01 2.95 3.24
CA LYS A 76 -22.54 1.81 4.06
C LYS A 76 -21.31 1.12 3.46
N THR A 77 -20.91 1.52 2.26
CA THR A 77 -19.84 0.92 1.48
C THR A 77 -18.91 2.02 0.97
N VAL A 78 -17.60 1.87 1.20
CA VAL A 78 -16.56 2.67 0.55
C VAL A 78 -16.39 2.15 -0.88
N GLY A 79 -16.70 3.00 -1.86
CA GLY A 79 -16.51 2.74 -3.28
C GLY A 79 -15.25 3.42 -3.81
N MET A 80 -14.98 3.20 -5.10
CA MET A 80 -13.86 3.83 -5.80
C MET A 80 -13.99 5.36 -5.79
N GLY A 81 -15.20 5.89 -5.95
CA GLY A 81 -15.45 7.33 -5.95
C GLY A 81 -15.00 8.02 -4.66
N GLU A 82 -15.27 7.43 -3.49
CA GLU A 82 -14.85 7.99 -2.22
C GLU A 82 -13.33 7.97 -2.04
N VAL A 83 -12.67 6.90 -2.50
CA VAL A 83 -11.20 6.81 -2.51
C VAL A 83 -10.60 7.84 -3.47
N LEU A 84 -11.17 8.00 -4.66
CA LEU A 84 -10.74 9.00 -5.65
C LEU A 84 -10.87 10.42 -5.09
N THR A 85 -12.01 10.75 -4.48
CA THR A 85 -12.20 12.07 -3.85
C THR A 85 -11.19 12.29 -2.73
N ALA A 86 -10.90 11.26 -1.92
CA ALA A 86 -9.85 11.33 -0.90
C ALA A 86 -8.43 11.50 -1.50
N CYS A 87 -8.14 10.90 -2.65
CA CYS A 87 -6.89 11.13 -3.38
C CYS A 87 -6.80 12.59 -3.85
N LYS A 88 -7.88 13.14 -4.40
CA LYS A 88 -7.93 14.53 -4.90
C LYS A 88 -7.68 15.57 -3.80
N THR A 89 -8.14 15.29 -2.59
CA THR A 89 -7.89 16.17 -1.43
C THR A 89 -6.55 15.90 -0.77
N GLY A 90 -6.11 14.64 -0.78
CA GLY A 90 -4.94 14.18 -0.04
C GLY A 90 -3.62 14.21 -0.82
N LEU A 91 -3.63 14.22 -2.15
CA LEU A 91 -2.41 14.16 -2.98
C LEU A 91 -2.14 15.49 -3.71
N PRO A 92 -0.87 15.86 -3.88
CA PRO A 92 -0.48 16.95 -4.78
C PRO A 92 -0.91 16.68 -6.23
N MET A 93 -1.30 17.74 -6.95
CA MET A 93 -1.87 17.65 -8.30
C MET A 93 -0.97 16.94 -9.32
N LEU A 94 0.35 17.14 -9.23
CA LEU A 94 1.32 16.50 -10.13
C LEU A 94 1.36 14.98 -9.95
N LEU A 95 1.35 14.49 -8.70
CA LEU A 95 1.23 13.06 -8.41
C LEU A 95 -0.13 12.52 -8.81
N LEU A 96 -1.19 13.27 -8.53
CA LEU A 96 -2.57 12.84 -8.71
C LEU A 96 -2.81 12.37 -10.15
N LYS A 97 -2.38 13.14 -11.16
CA LYS A 97 -2.62 12.80 -12.58
C LYS A 97 -2.05 11.42 -12.95
N THR A 98 -0.81 11.16 -12.57
CA THR A 98 -0.12 9.90 -12.89
C THR A 98 -0.69 8.74 -12.09
N VAL A 99 -0.98 8.98 -10.81
CA VAL A 99 -1.56 7.98 -9.90
C VAL A 99 -2.98 7.61 -10.32
N GLU A 100 -3.81 8.58 -10.68
CA GLU A 100 -5.18 8.35 -11.17
C GLU A 100 -5.15 7.53 -12.46
N ALA A 101 -4.34 7.93 -13.46
CA ALA A 101 -4.25 7.20 -14.72
C ALA A 101 -3.86 5.73 -14.52
N HIS A 102 -2.87 5.47 -13.66
CA HIS A 102 -2.45 4.11 -13.33
C HIS A 102 -3.54 3.31 -12.60
N ALA A 103 -4.23 3.95 -11.64
CA ALA A 103 -5.28 3.31 -10.87
C ALA A 103 -6.52 2.99 -11.72
N PHE A 104 -6.95 3.90 -12.60
CA PHE A 104 -8.05 3.65 -13.53
C PHE A 104 -7.72 2.51 -14.50
N ALA A 105 -6.50 2.47 -15.04
CA ALA A 105 -6.08 1.36 -15.90
C ALA A 105 -6.08 0.00 -15.18
N ALA A 106 -5.79 -0.03 -13.88
CA ALA A 106 -5.90 -1.26 -13.07
C ALA A 106 -7.36 -1.66 -12.81
N VAL A 107 -8.24 -0.70 -12.55
CA VAL A 107 -9.68 -0.96 -12.36
C VAL A 107 -10.31 -1.47 -13.66
N GLN A 108 -10.02 -0.82 -14.79
CA GLN A 108 -10.53 -1.26 -16.10
C GLN A 108 -10.14 -2.71 -16.40
N ARG A 109 -8.87 -3.08 -16.20
CA ARG A 109 -8.42 -4.48 -16.34
C ARG A 109 -9.16 -5.44 -15.41
N CYS A 110 -9.50 -5.00 -14.19
CA CYS A 110 -10.26 -5.81 -13.25
C CYS A 110 -11.71 -6.04 -13.73
N GLU A 111 -12.33 -5.03 -14.32
CA GLU A 111 -13.69 -5.09 -14.87
C GLU A 111 -13.74 -5.95 -16.14
N ASP A 112 -12.81 -5.71 -17.08
CA ASP A 112 -12.72 -6.44 -18.35
C ASP A 112 -12.56 -7.95 -18.15
N MET A 113 -11.81 -8.35 -17.13
CA MET A 113 -11.52 -9.76 -16.88
C MET A 113 -12.62 -10.45 -16.03
N ASN A 114 -13.68 -9.74 -15.62
CA ASN A 114 -14.76 -10.23 -14.74
C ASN A 114 -14.23 -11.01 -13.52
N LEU A 115 -13.11 -10.55 -12.96
CA LEU A 115 -12.34 -11.35 -12.01
C LEU A 115 -12.89 -11.23 -10.60
N ASN A 116 -13.21 -12.39 -10.03
CA ASN A 116 -13.26 -12.56 -8.59
C ASN A 116 -11.84 -12.46 -7.99
N VAL A 117 -11.36 -11.23 -7.82
CA VAL A 117 -10.43 -10.77 -6.75
C VAL A 117 -9.18 -11.64 -6.49
N HIS A 118 -8.46 -12.07 -7.52
CA HIS A 118 -7.11 -12.63 -7.34
C HIS A 118 -6.06 -11.65 -7.88
N GLN A 119 -5.28 -11.09 -6.95
CA GLN A 119 -4.27 -10.04 -7.16
C GLN A 119 -3.34 -10.30 -8.34
N GLU A 120 -2.93 -11.55 -8.53
CA GLU A 120 -1.97 -11.96 -9.55
C GLU A 120 -2.46 -11.71 -10.98
N LYS A 121 -3.78 -11.76 -11.22
CA LYS A 121 -4.35 -11.59 -12.56
C LYS A 121 -4.46 -10.13 -13.01
N ILE A 122 -4.48 -9.18 -12.07
CA ILE A 122 -4.60 -7.74 -12.36
C ILE A 122 -3.22 -7.13 -12.67
N GLY A 123 -2.13 -7.88 -12.45
CA GLY A 123 -0.77 -7.43 -12.71
C GLY A 123 -0.31 -6.30 -11.79
N LEU A 124 -0.84 -6.28 -10.55
CA LEU A 124 -0.38 -5.37 -9.50
C LEU A 124 0.64 -6.07 -8.62
N ILE A 125 1.73 -5.35 -8.31
CA ILE A 125 2.72 -5.76 -7.32
C ILE A 125 2.15 -5.55 -5.92
N PHE A 126 1.53 -4.39 -5.69
CA PHE A 126 0.89 -4.09 -4.40
C PHE A 126 -0.36 -4.93 -4.19
N GLY A 127 -0.45 -5.51 -3.00
CA GLY A 127 -1.53 -6.42 -2.68
C GLY A 127 -2.86 -5.74 -2.31
N VAL A 128 -3.90 -5.93 -3.14
CA VAL A 128 -5.33 -5.68 -2.85
C VAL A 128 -5.80 -6.12 -1.44
N GLY A 129 -5.39 -7.29 -0.93
CA GLY A 129 -5.70 -7.75 0.42
C GLY A 129 -5.11 -6.86 1.53
N GLN A 130 -3.94 -6.26 1.32
CA GLN A 130 -3.40 -5.28 2.27
C GLN A 130 -4.16 -3.97 2.22
N SER A 131 -4.55 -3.51 1.03
CA SER A 131 -5.41 -2.34 0.86
C SER A 131 -6.76 -2.55 1.56
N ARG A 132 -7.30 -3.79 1.55
CA ARG A 132 -8.49 -4.18 2.33
C ARG A 132 -8.24 -4.06 3.83
N ASN A 133 -7.16 -4.66 4.32
CA ASN A 133 -6.82 -4.61 5.74
C ASN A 133 -6.64 -3.16 6.21
N LEU A 134 -6.02 -2.32 5.38
CA LEU A 134 -5.82 -0.91 5.66
C LEU A 134 -7.16 -0.16 5.77
N LEU A 135 -8.03 -0.25 4.76
CA LEU A 135 -9.36 0.39 4.79
C LEU A 135 -10.23 -0.09 5.96
N LYS A 136 -10.18 -1.40 6.25
CA LYS A 136 -10.89 -2.00 7.39
C LYS A 136 -10.32 -1.60 8.73
N SER A 137 -9.01 -1.33 8.82
CA SER A 137 -8.40 -0.83 10.06
C SER A 137 -8.83 0.60 10.39
N LYS A 138 -9.31 1.37 9.39
CA LYS A 138 -9.73 2.77 9.53
C LYS A 138 -11.25 2.95 9.53
N SER A 139 -12.03 1.92 9.18
CA SER A 139 -13.48 2.03 9.09
C SER A 139 -14.21 0.70 9.20
N ASN A 140 -15.45 0.74 9.69
CA ASN A 140 -16.34 -0.42 9.77
C ASN A 140 -17.19 -0.62 8.50
N PHE A 141 -17.03 0.24 7.49
CA PHE A 141 -17.80 0.17 6.25
C PHE A 141 -17.50 -1.10 5.46
N LYS A 142 -18.46 -1.55 4.65
CA LYS A 142 -18.18 -2.49 3.57
C LYS A 142 -17.22 -1.81 2.58
N VAL A 143 -16.45 -2.58 1.83
CA VAL A 143 -15.49 -2.02 0.87
C VAL A 143 -15.70 -2.70 -0.48
N ALA A 144 -15.91 -1.90 -1.52
CA ALA A 144 -16.08 -2.40 -2.87
C ALA A 144 -14.76 -2.92 -3.44
N THR A 145 -14.81 -3.94 -4.29
CA THR A 145 -13.61 -4.51 -4.93
C THR A 145 -12.86 -3.46 -5.74
N THR A 146 -13.56 -2.62 -6.51
CA THR A 146 -12.96 -1.54 -7.30
C THR A 146 -12.21 -0.53 -6.43
N ALA A 147 -12.71 -0.23 -5.23
CA ALA A 147 -12.01 0.62 -4.27
C ALA A 147 -10.70 0.00 -3.79
N LEU A 148 -10.67 -1.32 -3.58
CA LEU A 148 -9.47 -2.03 -3.15
C LEU A 148 -8.40 -2.08 -4.26
N VAL A 149 -8.82 -2.36 -5.50
CA VAL A 149 -7.93 -2.37 -6.66
C VAL A 149 -7.37 -0.98 -6.91
N PHE A 150 -8.23 0.04 -6.88
CA PHE A 150 -7.84 1.43 -7.05
C PHE A 150 -6.80 1.84 -5.98
N LEU A 151 -7.05 1.52 -4.71
CA LEU A 151 -6.12 1.84 -3.62
C LEU A 151 -4.79 1.09 -3.77
N ALA A 152 -4.78 -0.18 -4.15
CA ALA A 152 -3.56 -0.95 -4.36
C ALA A 152 -2.71 -0.38 -5.51
N ALA A 153 -3.34 -0.09 -6.65
CA ALA A 153 -2.68 0.52 -7.80
C ALA A 153 -2.13 1.92 -7.48
N MET A 154 -2.88 2.70 -6.70
CA MET A 154 -2.43 4.00 -6.21
C MET A 154 -1.16 3.89 -5.37
N GLN A 155 -1.09 2.91 -4.44
CA GLN A 155 0.10 2.68 -3.63
C GLN A 155 1.31 2.28 -4.48
N GLU A 156 1.11 1.44 -5.48
CA GLU A 156 2.17 1.04 -6.42
C GLU A 156 2.67 2.25 -7.24
N ALA A 157 1.78 3.06 -7.78
CA ALA A 157 2.14 4.24 -8.56
C ALA A 157 2.95 5.25 -7.74
N ILE A 158 2.51 5.54 -6.51
CA ILE A 158 3.24 6.42 -5.57
C ILE A 158 4.63 5.84 -5.29
N CYS A 159 4.72 4.54 -4.98
CA CYS A 159 5.99 3.87 -4.71
C CYS A 159 6.94 3.97 -5.91
N ARG A 160 6.42 3.71 -7.12
CA ARG A 160 7.20 3.75 -8.35
C ARG A 160 7.74 5.15 -8.62
N LEU A 161 6.90 6.18 -8.52
CA LEU A 161 7.31 7.57 -8.73
C LEU A 161 8.38 8.00 -7.73
N PHE A 162 8.20 7.65 -6.45
CA PHE A 162 9.20 7.93 -5.44
C PHE A 162 10.55 7.25 -5.73
N LEU A 163 10.50 5.97 -6.10
CA LEU A 163 11.71 5.21 -6.40
C LEU A 163 12.41 5.74 -7.66
N ILE A 164 11.70 6.16 -8.71
CA ILE A 164 12.31 6.79 -9.89
C ILE A 164 13.17 7.98 -9.47
N LYS A 165 12.61 8.89 -8.68
CA LYS A 165 13.35 10.07 -8.18
C LYS A 165 14.53 9.69 -7.27
N ALA A 166 14.36 8.66 -6.44
CA ALA A 166 15.43 8.19 -5.55
C ALA A 166 16.57 7.51 -6.32
N VAL A 167 16.25 6.80 -7.42
CA VAL A 167 17.21 6.19 -8.35
C VAL A 167 17.95 7.27 -9.12
N GLU A 168 17.25 8.25 -9.69
CA GLU A 168 17.86 9.41 -10.36
C GLU A 168 18.84 10.12 -9.41
N ARG A 169 18.40 10.41 -8.19
CA ARG A 169 19.26 11.02 -7.17
C ARG A 169 20.49 10.19 -6.84
N SER A 170 20.36 8.86 -6.83
CA SER A 170 21.49 7.96 -6.59
C SER A 170 22.48 7.98 -7.77
N LYS A 171 21.97 8.03 -9.00
CA LYS A 171 22.79 8.14 -10.22
C LYS A 171 23.53 9.47 -10.28
N ASP A 172 22.90 10.58 -9.91
CA ASP A 172 23.56 11.90 -9.79
C ASP A 172 24.76 11.86 -8.84
N MET A 173 24.65 11.07 -7.78
CA MET A 173 25.71 10.84 -6.78
C MET A 173 26.69 9.72 -7.18
N ARG A 174 26.55 9.15 -8.39
CA ARG A 174 27.34 8.01 -8.91
C ARG A 174 27.26 6.77 -8.01
N MET A 175 26.09 6.53 -7.44
CA MET A 175 25.83 5.40 -6.55
C MET A 175 24.97 4.35 -7.25
N VAL A 176 25.35 3.08 -7.11
CA VAL A 176 24.58 1.90 -7.55
C VAL A 176 23.63 1.37 -6.48
N THR A 177 23.41 2.15 -5.42
CA THR A 177 22.52 1.77 -4.32
C THR A 177 21.79 2.99 -3.78
N VAL A 178 20.47 2.93 -3.78
CA VAL A 178 19.60 3.88 -3.07
C VAL A 178 19.75 3.66 -1.57
N LYS A 179 20.46 4.57 -0.89
CA LYS A 179 20.54 4.60 0.57
C LYS A 179 19.45 5.48 1.16
N LEU A 180 19.35 5.46 2.48
CA LEU A 180 18.37 6.27 3.21
C LEU A 180 18.55 7.75 2.92
N ASP A 181 19.77 8.24 2.74
CA ASP A 181 20.03 9.66 2.48
C ASP A 181 19.43 10.13 1.15
N GLN A 182 19.51 9.31 0.09
CA GLN A 182 18.89 9.63 -1.20
C GLN A 182 17.37 9.58 -1.11
N ALA A 183 16.81 8.55 -0.46
CA ALA A 183 15.38 8.47 -0.21
C ALA A 183 14.89 9.66 0.65
N ALA A 184 15.61 10.01 1.71
CA ALA A 184 15.27 11.13 2.59
C ALA A 184 15.43 12.47 1.89
N PHE A 185 16.37 12.62 0.96
CA PHE A 185 16.49 13.81 0.14
C PHE A 185 15.22 14.01 -0.69
N VAL A 186 14.78 12.99 -1.43
CA VAL A 186 13.53 13.03 -2.20
C VAL A 186 12.35 13.28 -1.26
N GLY A 187 12.25 12.49 -0.20
CA GLY A 187 11.17 12.59 0.79
C GLY A 187 11.05 13.96 1.44
N LYS A 188 12.15 14.68 1.70
CA LYS A 188 12.13 15.99 2.38
C LYS A 188 12.10 17.19 1.45
N ARG A 189 12.71 17.09 0.26
CA ARG A 189 12.92 18.22 -0.65
C ARG A 189 11.95 18.24 -1.81
N ASP A 190 11.37 17.10 -2.16
CA ASP A 190 10.38 17.05 -3.21
C ASP A 190 9.04 17.58 -2.69
N GLU A 191 8.50 18.60 -3.36
CA GLU A 191 7.23 19.23 -2.98
C GLU A 191 6.07 18.22 -2.93
N GLU A 192 6.18 17.14 -3.71
CA GLU A 192 5.14 16.12 -3.81
C GLU A 192 5.14 15.16 -2.62
N PHE A 193 6.32 14.86 -2.06
CA PHE A 193 6.48 13.84 -1.01
C PHE A 193 6.75 14.41 0.38
N SER A 194 7.24 15.66 0.47
CA SER A 194 7.58 16.36 1.71
C SER A 194 6.50 16.32 2.78
N LYS A 195 5.23 16.47 2.40
CA LYS A 195 4.09 16.44 3.33
C LYS A 195 3.81 15.08 3.95
N PHE A 196 4.31 14.00 3.36
CA PHE A 196 4.07 12.62 3.80
C PHE A 196 5.31 11.95 4.38
N TRP A 197 6.46 12.62 4.28
CA TRP A 197 7.71 12.13 4.82
C TRP A 197 7.78 12.36 6.33
N ASN A 198 7.31 11.37 7.10
CA ASN A 198 7.57 11.32 8.53
C ASN A 198 8.82 10.49 8.77
N SER A 199 9.94 11.17 9.08
CA SER A 199 11.20 10.52 9.44
C SER A 199 11.08 9.87 10.83
N SER A 200 10.45 8.70 10.92
CA SER A 200 10.47 7.87 12.14
C SER A 200 11.47 6.69 12.05
N ALA A 201 12.41 6.74 11.10
CA ALA A 201 13.45 5.73 10.87
C ALA A 201 14.88 6.24 11.14
#